data_AF-A0A817IE77-F1
#
_entry.id   AF-A0A817IE77-F1
#
_cell.length_a   1.000
_cell.length_b   1.000
_cell.length_c   1.000
_cell.angle_alpha   90.00
_cell.angle_beta   90.00
_cell.angle_gamma   90.00
#
_symmetry.space_group_name_H-M   'P 1'
#
loop_
_entity.id
_entity.type
_entity.pdbx_description
1 polymer ?
#
loop_
_entity_poly.entity_id
_entity_poly.type
_entity_poly.pdbx_seq_one_letter_code
_entity_poly.pdbx_strand_id
1 'polypeptide(L)'
;MKKFLMNFSGEQWVNEYLHAKYQDKIQLNEIEIIWLNEKFEQGKPYDFIIKYLKTKIITYIEVKSTLSNNRQLIPITYNELQYCCSLSDINQHFQIYRVYNTGQVKKVKLRIVENLEEKLRKHDLELFLLI
;
A
#
# COMPACT_ATOMS: atom_id res chain seq x y z
N MET A 1 -4.05 -24.59 10.44
CA MET A 1 -4.37 -23.25 9.89
C MET A 1 -4.41 -22.23 11.03
N LYS A 2 -3.28 -21.60 11.37
CA LYS A 2 -3.20 -20.62 12.46
C LYS A 2 -3.48 -19.22 11.92
N LYS A 3 -4.68 -18.73 12.21
CA LYS A 3 -5.11 -17.34 12.46
C LYS A 3 -4.23 -16.22 11.85
N PHE A 4 -4.73 -15.67 10.75
CA PHE A 4 -4.62 -14.28 10.29
C PHE A 4 -5.17 -13.30 11.35
N LEU A 5 -4.54 -13.23 12.53
CA LEU A 5 -4.84 -12.23 13.57
C LEU A 5 -3.65 -11.30 13.72
N MET A 6 -3.46 -10.45 12.71
CA MET A 6 -2.62 -9.26 12.83
C MET A 6 -2.96 -8.34 11.67
N ASN A 7 -4.23 -7.90 11.56
CA ASN A 7 -4.67 -6.80 10.68
C ASN A 7 -5.05 -5.53 11.48
N PHE A 8 -4.95 -5.53 12.82
CA PHE A 8 -4.87 -4.30 13.63
C PHE A 8 -3.44 -3.72 13.54
N SER A 9 -2.94 -3.69 12.31
CA SER A 9 -1.56 -3.95 11.93
C SER A 9 -1.06 -2.83 11.03
N GLY A 10 -0.11 -3.04 10.12
CA GLY A 10 0.52 -1.93 9.40
C GLY A 10 -0.45 -0.99 8.68
N GLU A 11 -1.69 -1.40 8.36
CA GLU A 11 -2.72 -0.53 7.76
C GLU A 11 -3.05 0.66 8.67
N GLN A 12 -3.24 0.45 9.98
CA GLN A 12 -3.51 1.55 10.91
C GLN A 12 -2.34 2.53 10.95
N TRP A 13 -1.12 2.00 11.02
CA TRP A 13 0.07 2.84 11.01
C TRP A 13 0.20 3.62 9.70
N VAL A 14 -0.12 3.00 8.56
CA VAL A 14 -0.16 3.65 7.25
C VAL A 14 -1.24 4.74 7.22
N ASN A 15 -2.42 4.50 7.79
CA ASN A 15 -3.47 5.52 7.87
C ASN A 15 -3.01 6.76 8.66
N GLU A 16 -2.41 6.57 9.83
CA GLU A 16 -1.84 7.65 10.65
C GLU A 16 -0.71 8.37 9.88
N TYR A 17 0.18 7.62 9.25
CA TYR A 17 1.26 8.17 8.42
C TYR A 17 0.75 9.01 7.26
N LEU A 18 -0.26 8.53 6.52
CA LEU A 18 -0.83 9.23 5.38
C LEU A 18 -1.51 10.54 5.82
N HIS A 19 -2.29 10.52 6.90
CA HIS A 19 -2.92 11.72 7.43
C HIS A 19 -1.90 12.74 7.94
N ALA A 20 -0.83 12.31 8.59
CA ALA A 20 0.25 13.19 9.00
C ALA A 20 1.03 13.76 7.80
N LYS A 21 1.39 12.91 6.83
CA LYS A 21 2.17 13.29 5.62
C LYS A 21 1.42 14.30 4.75
N TYR A 22 0.11 14.14 4.63
CA TYR A 22 -0.72 14.94 3.73
C TYR A 22 -1.68 15.89 4.46
N GLN A 23 -1.41 16.20 5.74
CA GLN A 23 -2.28 17.01 6.60
C GLN A 23 -2.74 18.30 5.92
N ASP A 24 -1.81 19.10 5.38
CA ASP A 24 -2.14 20.38 4.74
C ASP A 24 -3.01 20.19 3.47
N LYS A 25 -2.73 19.15 2.69
CA LYS A 25 -3.49 18.85 1.46
C LYS A 25 -4.91 18.39 1.77
N ILE A 26 -5.10 17.67 2.86
CA ILE A 26 -6.42 17.28 3.36
C ILE A 26 -7.18 18.52 3.84
N GLN A 27 -6.53 19.38 4.64
CA GLN A 27 -7.15 20.62 5.14
C GLN A 27 -7.56 21.57 4.01
N LEU A 28 -6.75 21.65 2.95
CA LEU A 28 -7.04 22.45 1.75
C LEU A 28 -7.99 21.75 0.76
N ASN A 29 -8.51 20.57 1.09
CA ASN A 29 -9.36 19.77 0.22
C ASN A 29 -8.75 19.55 -1.18
N GLU A 30 -7.44 19.29 -1.23
CA GLU A 30 -6.71 18.96 -2.46
C GLU A 30 -6.67 17.45 -2.73
N ILE A 31 -6.79 16.65 -1.66
CA ILE A 31 -6.80 15.20 -1.74
C ILE A 31 -7.90 14.59 -0.87
N GLU A 32 -8.32 13.39 -1.24
CA GLU A 32 -9.16 12.50 -0.43
C GLU A 32 -8.38 11.20 -0.17
N ILE A 33 -8.34 10.74 1.08
CA ILE A 33 -7.76 9.44 1.46
C ILE A 33 -8.89 8.53 1.92
N ILE A 34 -8.98 7.33 1.33
CA ILE A 34 -10.00 6.33 1.64
C ILE A 34 -9.30 5.05 2.08
N TRP A 35 -9.66 4.55 3.26
CA TRP A 35 -9.24 3.24 3.77
C TRP A 35 -10.39 2.24 3.60
N LEU A 36 -10.19 1.22 2.77
CA LEU A 36 -11.26 0.31 2.35
C LEU A 36 -11.50 -0.84 3.32
N ASN A 37 -10.43 -1.40 3.89
CA ASN A 37 -10.51 -2.56 4.79
C ASN A 37 -10.47 -2.20 6.28
N GLU A 38 -10.77 -0.95 6.67
CA GLU A 38 -10.78 -0.50 8.08
C GLU A 38 -11.60 -1.44 8.99
N LYS A 39 -12.78 -1.87 8.51
CA LYS A 39 -13.70 -2.72 9.28
C LYS A 39 -13.57 -4.20 8.93
N PHE A 40 -13.41 -4.51 7.65
CA PHE A 40 -13.27 -5.88 7.13
C PHE A 40 -12.66 -5.85 5.73
N GLU A 41 -11.97 -6.93 5.35
CA GLU A 41 -11.42 -7.10 4.00
C GLU A 41 -12.52 -7.07 2.94
N GLN A 42 -12.37 -6.17 1.96
CA GLN A 42 -13.34 -5.99 0.88
C GLN A 42 -13.03 -6.82 -0.38
N GLY A 43 -11.97 -7.64 -0.35
CA GLY A 43 -11.52 -8.41 -1.52
C GLY A 43 -10.96 -7.56 -2.65
N LYS A 44 -10.61 -6.30 -2.36
CA LYS A 44 -9.92 -5.41 -3.30
C LYS A 44 -8.43 -5.73 -3.33
N PRO A 45 -7.73 -5.52 -4.47
CA PRO A 45 -6.29 -5.74 -4.59
C PRO A 45 -5.45 -4.59 -3.99
N TYR A 46 -6.02 -3.81 -3.08
CA TYR A 46 -5.43 -2.65 -2.42
C TYR A 46 -6.26 -2.28 -1.18
N ASP A 47 -5.60 -1.65 -0.20
CA ASP A 47 -6.18 -1.25 1.08
C ASP A 47 -6.61 0.23 1.11
N PHE A 48 -5.86 1.10 0.42
CA PHE A 48 -6.12 2.54 0.39
C PHE A 48 -6.22 3.11 -1.01
N ILE A 49 -6.94 4.24 -1.11
CA ILE A 49 -6.97 5.11 -2.28
C ILE A 49 -6.60 6.53 -1.84
N ILE A 50 -5.69 7.18 -2.57
CA ILE A 50 -5.48 8.63 -2.52
C ILE A 50 -5.98 9.22 -3.84
N LYS A 51 -6.96 10.12 -3.79
CA LYS A 51 -7.43 10.87 -4.96
C LYS A 51 -6.92 12.30 -4.89
N TYR A 52 -6.19 12.73 -5.91
CA TYR A 52 -5.77 14.13 -6.06
C TYR A 52 -6.83 14.89 -6.85
N LEU A 53 -7.60 15.73 -6.16
CA LEU A 53 -8.84 16.30 -6.70
C LEU A 53 -8.61 17.27 -7.87
N LYS A 54 -7.49 18.02 -7.85
CA LYS A 54 -7.14 18.96 -8.93
C LYS A 54 -6.65 18.26 -10.21
N THR A 55 -5.78 17.26 -10.07
CA THR A 55 -5.13 16.59 -11.20
C THR A 55 -5.89 15.36 -11.68
N LYS A 56 -6.89 14.89 -10.92
CA LYS A 56 -7.61 13.63 -11.13
C LYS A 56 -6.70 12.40 -11.09
N ILE A 57 -5.52 12.52 -10.48
CA ILE A 57 -4.62 11.39 -10.26
C ILE A 57 -5.17 10.53 -9.14
N ILE A 58 -5.12 9.20 -9.30
CA ILE A 58 -5.50 8.22 -8.30
C ILE A 58 -4.29 7.36 -7.96
N THR A 59 -4.01 7.19 -6.67
CA THR A 59 -2.99 6.28 -6.17
C THR A 59 -3.65 5.19 -5.34
N TYR A 60 -3.52 3.94 -5.77
CA TYR A 60 -3.91 2.75 -5.02
C TYR A 60 -2.73 2.25 -4.21
N ILE A 61 -2.97 1.87 -2.96
CA ILE A 61 -1.92 1.43 -2.04
C ILE A 61 -2.30 0.08 -1.46
N GLU A 62 -1.42 -0.89 -1.63
CA GLU A 62 -1.45 -2.19 -0.95
C GLU A 62 -0.43 -2.19 0.21
N VAL A 63 -0.87 -2.55 1.42
CA VAL A 63 -0.05 -2.59 2.62
C VAL A 63 0.44 -4.00 2.88
N LYS A 64 1.77 -4.16 2.95
CA LYS A 64 2.40 -5.45 3.31
C LYS A 64 3.12 -5.30 4.65
N SER A 65 2.55 -5.89 5.69
CA SER A 65 3.07 -5.83 7.06
C SER A 65 3.97 -7.02 7.40
N THR A 66 5.06 -6.79 8.14
CA THR A 66 5.88 -7.88 8.67
C THR A 66 6.52 -7.54 10.03
N LEU A 67 6.55 -8.54 10.92
CA LEU A 67 7.18 -8.45 12.23
C LEU A 67 8.71 -8.40 12.17
N SER A 68 9.31 -8.94 11.10
CA SER A 68 10.77 -9.01 10.95
C SER A 68 11.26 -8.17 9.77
N ASN A 69 12.44 -7.61 9.90
CA ASN A 69 13.14 -6.91 8.83
C ASN A 69 13.87 -7.85 7.84
N ASN A 70 13.86 -9.17 8.10
CA ASN A 70 14.68 -10.13 7.37
C ASN A 70 14.03 -10.68 6.10
N ARG A 71 12.72 -10.47 5.89
CA ARG A 71 12.08 -10.91 4.65
C ARG A 71 12.49 -9.95 3.54
N GLN A 72 13.33 -10.39 2.60
CA GLN A 72 13.82 -9.53 1.52
C GLN A 72 12.76 -9.34 0.43
N LEU A 73 12.13 -10.41 -0.04
CA LEU A 73 11.11 -10.35 -1.09
C LEU A 73 9.76 -9.82 -0.59
N ILE A 74 9.08 -9.05 -1.43
CA ILE A 74 7.74 -8.52 -1.17
C ILE A 74 6.73 -9.56 -1.66
N PRO A 75 5.86 -10.10 -0.78
CA PRO A 75 4.79 -10.98 -1.23
C PRO A 75 3.77 -10.19 -2.05
N ILE A 76 3.27 -10.77 -3.13
CA ILE A 76 2.21 -10.20 -3.97
C ILE A 76 1.23 -11.31 -4.37
N THR A 77 -0.06 -11.02 -4.42
CA THR A 77 -1.06 -11.95 -4.97
C THR A 77 -1.21 -11.77 -6.48
N TYR A 78 -1.77 -12.78 -7.17
CA TYR A 78 -2.07 -12.65 -8.60
C TYR A 78 -3.00 -11.47 -8.89
N ASN A 79 -4.03 -11.26 -8.07
CA ASN A 79 -5.00 -10.17 -8.25
C ASN A 79 -4.36 -8.78 -8.07
N GLU A 80 -3.47 -8.62 -7.08
CA GLU A 80 -2.69 -7.39 -6.90
C GLU A 80 -1.81 -7.09 -8.13
N LEU A 81 -1.08 -8.10 -8.59
CA LEU A 81 -0.19 -7.97 -9.75
C LEU A 81 -0.99 -7.65 -11.03
N GLN A 82 -2.06 -8.40 -11.28
CA GLN A 82 -2.93 -8.20 -12.43
C GLN A 82 -3.56 -6.81 -12.41
N TYR A 83 -4.04 -6.36 -11.24
CA TYR A 83 -4.62 -5.03 -11.10
C TYR A 83 -3.59 -3.94 -11.38
N CYS A 84 -2.40 -4.04 -10.77
CA CYS A 84 -1.30 -3.11 -11.03
C CYS A 84 -0.99 -2.99 -12.53
N CYS A 85 -0.87 -4.12 -13.24
CA CYS A 85 -0.59 -4.13 -14.68
C CYS A 85 -1.77 -3.62 -15.54
N SER A 86 -2.99 -3.66 -15.01
CA SER A 86 -4.18 -3.12 -15.69
C SER A 86 -4.28 -1.61 -15.65
N LEU A 87 -3.52 -0.94 -14.76
CA LEU A 87 -3.45 0.51 -14.67
C LEU A 87 -2.53 1.03 -15.79
N SER A 88 -3.05 1.06 -17.02
CA SER A 88 -2.35 1.56 -18.21
C SER A 88 -2.54 3.06 -18.46
N ASP A 89 -3.38 3.72 -17.65
CA ASP A 89 -3.69 5.14 -17.79
C ASP A 89 -2.64 6.04 -17.10
N ILE A 90 -2.33 7.18 -17.73
CA ILE A 90 -1.33 8.17 -17.26
C ILE A 90 -1.63 8.80 -15.88
N ASN A 91 -2.81 8.57 -15.31
CA ASN A 91 -3.29 9.18 -14.06
C ASN A 91 -3.58 8.18 -12.95
N GLN A 92 -3.17 6.92 -13.10
CA GLN A 92 -3.40 5.88 -12.09
C GLN A 92 -2.07 5.25 -11.68
N HIS A 93 -1.83 5.17 -10.37
CA HIS A 93 -0.61 4.60 -9.81
C HIS A 93 -0.94 3.49 -8.83
N PHE A 94 -0.15 2.42 -8.84
CA PHE A 94 -0.18 1.38 -7.82
C PHE A 94 1.10 1.41 -7.01
N GLN A 95 0.97 1.44 -5.68
CA GLN A 95 2.08 1.47 -4.74
C GLN A 95 1.97 0.33 -3.73
N ILE A 96 3.11 -0.21 -3.31
CA ILE A 96 3.18 -1.13 -2.17
C ILE A 96 3.81 -0.41 -0.99
N TYR A 97 3.10 -0.38 0.14
CA TYR A 97 3.57 0.16 1.41
C TYR A 97 4.00 -1.00 2.30
N ARG A 98 5.31 -1.22 2.38
CA ARG A 98 5.85 -2.30 3.20
C ARG A 98 6.21 -1.79 4.58
N VAL A 99 5.45 -2.23 5.57
CA VAL A 99 5.60 -1.84 6.97
C VAL A 99 6.36 -2.93 7.71
N TYR A 100 7.55 -2.60 8.20
CA TYR A 100 8.39 -3.51 8.97
C TYR A 100 8.31 -3.20 10.46
N ASN A 101 8.61 -4.23 11.27
CA ASN A 101 8.62 -4.17 12.72
C ASN A 101 7.26 -3.72 13.29
N THR A 102 6.16 -4.14 12.66
CA THR A 102 4.82 -3.92 13.21
C THR A 102 4.76 -4.50 14.62
N GLY A 103 4.18 -3.75 15.57
CA GLY A 103 4.20 -4.10 17.01
C GLY A 103 5.39 -3.56 17.81
N GLN A 104 6.40 -2.93 17.17
CA GLN A 104 7.47 -2.19 17.86
C GLN A 104 7.37 -0.70 17.53
N VAL A 105 6.46 0.02 18.20
CA VAL A 105 6.06 1.41 17.90
C VAL A 105 7.24 2.36 17.62
N LYS A 106 8.34 2.26 18.38
CA LYS A 106 9.52 3.13 18.21
C LYS A 106 10.47 2.74 17.07
N LYS A 107 10.24 1.61 16.40
CA LYS A 107 11.14 1.01 15.38
C LYS A 107 10.42 0.65 14.09
N VAL A 108 9.16 1.08 13.92
CA VAL A 108 8.42 0.86 12.67
C VAL A 108 9.18 1.53 11.53
N LYS A 109 9.33 0.81 10.42
CA LYS A 109 9.95 1.34 9.19
C LYS A 109 8.99 1.15 8.03
N LEU A 110 8.87 2.18 7.20
CA LEU A 110 8.10 2.13 5.96
C LEU A 110 9.07 2.09 4.78
N ARG A 111 8.85 1.14 3.85
CA ARG A 111 9.40 1.19 2.49
C ARG A 111 8.25 1.35 1.53
N ILE A 112 8.29 2.40 0.71
CA ILE A 112 7.31 2.64 -0.35
C ILE A 112 7.91 2.15 -1.67
N VAL A 113 7.15 1.35 -2.40
CA VAL A 113 7.44 0.99 -3.79
C VAL A 113 6.43 1.69 -4.68
N GLU A 114 6.87 2.77 -5.32
CA GLU A 114 6.07 3.52 -6.29
C GLU A 114 6.24 2.93 -7.70
N ASN A 115 5.28 3.17 -8.59
CA ASN A 115 5.29 2.72 -9.99
C ASN A 115 5.66 1.24 -10.14
N LEU A 116 4.90 0.38 -9.45
CA LEU A 116 5.22 -1.05 -9.36
C LEU A 116 5.39 -1.71 -10.73
N GLU A 117 4.48 -1.46 -11.68
CA GLU A 117 4.55 -1.97 -13.06
C GLU A 117 5.87 -1.58 -13.74
N GLU A 118 6.24 -0.29 -13.67
CA GLU A 118 7.43 0.23 -14.31
C GLU A 118 8.70 -0.45 -13.76
N LYS A 119 8.75 -0.64 -12.43
CA LYS A 119 9.85 -1.33 -11.77
C LYS A 119 9.95 -2.80 -12.16
N LEU A 120 8.81 -3.47 -12.35
CA LEU A 120 8.78 -4.86 -12.84
C LEU A 120 9.30 -4.94 -14.28
N ARG A 121 8.86 -4.06 -15.16
CA ARG A 121 9.31 -3.99 -16.56
C ARG A 121 10.81 -3.70 -16.69
N LYS A 122 11.37 -2.93 -15.76
CA LYS A 122 12.81 -2.60 -15.70
C LYS A 122 13.67 -3.64 -14.97
N HIS A 123 13.07 -4.67 -14.40
CA HIS A 123 13.75 -5.65 -13.54
C HIS A 123 14.40 -5.04 -12.27
N ASP A 124 13.88 -3.92 -11.78
CA ASP A 124 14.39 -3.18 -10.61
C ASP A 124 13.80 -3.65 -9.27
N LEU A 125 12.95 -4.68 -9.30
CA LEU A 125 12.26 -5.19 -8.12
C LEU A 125 11.98 -6.69 -8.24
N GLU A 126 12.31 -7.42 -7.18
CA GLU A 126 11.96 -8.82 -7.03
C GLU A 126 10.73 -8.98 -6.11
N LEU A 127 9.74 -9.74 -6.60
CA LEU A 127 8.52 -10.08 -5.87
C LEU A 127 8.45 -11.59 -5.63
N PHE A 128 7.68 -11.98 -4.61
CA PHE A 128 7.31 -13.37 -4.36
C PHE A 128 5.81 -13.54 -4.60
N LEU A 129 5.45 -14.25 -5.66
CA LEU A 129 4.05 -14.53 -5.98
C LEU A 129 3.45 -15.53 -4.98
N LEU A 130 2.35 -15.15 -4.35
CA LEU A 130 1.53 -16.02 -3.53
C LEU A 130 0.52 -16.73 -4.44
N ILE A 131 0.56 -18.07 -4.41
CA ILE A 131 -0.30 -18.97 -5.19
C ILE A 131 -1.21 -19.73 -4.23
#